data_AF-A0A6I5EV75-F1
#
_entry.id   AF-A0A6I5EV75-F1
#
_cell.length_a   1.000
_cell.length_b   1.000
_cell.length_c   1.000
_cell.angle_alpha   90.00
_cell.angle_beta   90.00
_cell.angle_gamma   90.00
#
_symmetry.space_group_name_H-M   'P 1'
#
loop_
_entity.id
_entity.type
_entity.pdbx_description
1 polymer ?
#
loop_
_entity_poly.entity_id
_entity_poly.type
_entity_poly.pdbx_seq_one_letter_code
_entity_poly.pdbx_strand_id
1 'polypeptide(L)'
;MTAELTCRDWPSGERRPHRVAAEGVPPVLVVGTTGDPSTPYAEAVSLARQFPAGMLLTHEGPGHTAYGRGDVCVTARVDAYLVGLERVGSGATCRAERHPEQY
;
A
#
# COMPACT_ATOMS: atom_id res chain seq x y z
N MET A 1 -7.01 -13.51 23.48
CA MET A 1 -6.18 -12.49 24.16
C MET A 1 -6.71 -11.12 23.73
N THR A 2 -7.27 -10.36 24.67
CA THR A 2 -8.18 -9.23 24.49
C THR A 2 -7.47 -7.90 24.20
N ALA A 3 -6.62 -7.84 23.17
CA ALA A 3 -5.88 -6.63 22.83
C ALA A 3 -6.79 -5.42 22.50
N GLU A 4 -8.02 -5.66 22.03
CA GLU A 4 -9.00 -4.60 21.73
C GLU A 4 -9.44 -3.80 22.97
N LEU A 5 -9.39 -4.39 24.17
CA LEU A 5 -9.80 -3.69 25.40
C LEU A 5 -8.75 -2.68 25.89
N THR A 6 -7.49 -2.84 25.48
CA THR A 6 -6.38 -1.97 25.95
C THR A 6 -6.58 -0.51 25.51
N CYS A 7 -7.21 -0.28 24.36
CA CYS A 7 -7.44 1.07 23.85
C CYS A 7 -8.58 1.81 24.55
N ARG A 8 -9.55 1.09 25.14
CA ARG A 8 -10.77 1.68 25.73
C ARG A 8 -10.44 2.61 26.90
N ASP A 9 -9.50 2.20 27.75
CA ASP A 9 -9.12 2.94 28.96
C ASP A 9 -7.85 3.79 28.75
N TRP A 10 -7.43 3.98 27.49
CA TRP A 10 -6.19 4.67 27.18
C TRP A 10 -6.31 6.19 27.42
N PRO A 11 -5.44 6.81 28.25
CA PRO A 11 -5.65 8.15 28.79
C PRO A 11 -5.44 9.30 27.78
N SER A 12 -4.91 9.03 26.59
CA SER A 12 -4.62 10.09 25.60
C SER A 12 -5.85 10.59 24.83
N GLY A 13 -7.05 10.09 25.13
CA GLY A 13 -8.27 10.40 24.39
C GLY A 13 -8.37 9.71 23.02
N GLU A 14 -9.56 9.75 22.43
CA GLU A 14 -9.85 9.08 21.17
C GLU A 14 -9.34 9.88 19.96
N ARG A 15 -8.65 9.20 19.03
CA ARG A 15 -8.44 9.71 17.66
C ARG A 15 -9.49 9.11 16.75
N ARG A 16 -10.11 9.94 15.91
CA ARG A 16 -11.10 9.49 14.94
C ARG A 16 -10.46 9.26 13.57
N PRO A 17 -10.90 8.24 12.82
CA PRO A 17 -10.57 8.12 11.41
C PRO A 17 -10.92 9.41 10.67
N HIS A 18 -10.04 9.86 9.79
CA HIS A 18 -10.22 11.04 8.96
C HIS A 18 -9.64 10.76 7.58
N ARG A 19 -10.03 11.58 6.60
CA ARG A 19 -9.39 11.54 5.29
C ARG A 19 -8.01 12.18 5.36
N VAL A 20 -7.09 11.67 4.55
CA VAL A 20 -5.78 12.30 4.38
C VAL A 20 -5.97 13.71 3.82
N ALA A 21 -5.39 14.69 4.52
CA ALA A 21 -5.25 16.07 4.06
C ALA A 21 -3.75 16.33 3.85
N ALA A 22 -3.33 16.35 2.58
CA ALA A 22 -1.93 16.40 2.19
C ALA A 22 -1.75 17.38 1.02
N GLU A 23 -1.98 18.66 1.27
CA GLU A 23 -1.74 19.70 0.28
C GLU A 23 -0.23 19.92 0.08
N GLY A 24 0.18 20.15 -1.17
CA GLY A 24 1.57 20.44 -1.52
C GLY A 24 2.54 19.25 -1.52
N VAL A 25 2.08 18.02 -1.22
CA VAL A 25 2.94 16.83 -1.35
C VAL A 25 3.20 16.48 -2.82
N PRO A 26 4.39 15.95 -3.18
CA PRO A 26 4.63 15.35 -4.49
C PRO A 26 3.64 14.21 -4.78
N PRO A 27 3.55 13.74 -6.05
CA PRO A 27 2.73 12.57 -6.38
C PRO A 27 3.06 11.40 -5.45
N VAL A 28 2.03 10.80 -4.83
CA VAL A 28 2.25 9.74 -3.83
C VAL A 28 1.98 8.39 -4.47
N LEU A 29 2.98 7.50 -4.45
CA LEU A 29 2.82 6.11 -4.85
C LEU A 29 2.33 5.27 -3.67
N VAL A 30 1.14 4.66 -3.82
CA VAL A 30 0.63 3.63 -2.91
C VAL A 30 0.81 2.27 -3.58
N VAL A 31 1.34 1.29 -2.85
CA VAL A 31 1.47 -0.10 -3.32
C VAL A 31 0.43 -0.95 -2.58
N GLY A 32 -0.42 -1.65 -3.33
CA GLY A 32 -1.47 -2.50 -2.76
C GLY A 32 -1.39 -3.93 -3.31
N THR A 33 -1.43 -4.92 -2.42
CA THR A 33 -1.43 -6.35 -2.79
C THR A 33 -2.86 -6.91 -2.78
N THR A 34 -3.28 -7.60 -3.84
CA THR A 34 -4.67 -8.07 -4.00
C THR A 34 -5.09 -9.11 -2.95
N GLY A 35 -4.16 -9.92 -2.45
CA GLY A 35 -4.37 -10.94 -1.41
C GLY A 35 -3.76 -10.61 -0.06
N ASP A 36 -3.66 -9.32 0.31
CA ASP A 36 -3.13 -8.89 1.61
C ASP A 36 -4.15 -9.13 2.74
N PRO A 37 -3.83 -9.97 3.75
CA PRO A 37 -4.75 -10.27 4.84
C PRO A 37 -4.74 -9.20 5.96
N SER A 38 -3.76 -8.31 5.99
CA SER A 38 -3.55 -7.34 7.08
C SER A 38 -3.95 -5.93 6.68
N THR A 39 -3.73 -5.56 5.43
CA THR A 39 -4.15 -4.27 4.84
C THR A 39 -4.85 -4.53 3.50
N PRO A 40 -6.15 -4.89 3.52
CA PRO A 40 -6.89 -5.27 2.32
C PRO A 40 -6.72 -4.31 1.14
N TYR A 41 -6.65 -4.83 -0.08
CA TYR A 41 -6.40 -4.06 -1.29
C TYR A 41 -7.32 -2.83 -1.48
N ALA A 42 -8.60 -2.95 -1.09
CA ALA A 42 -9.56 -1.85 -1.16
C ALA A 42 -9.13 -0.63 -0.32
N GLU A 43 -8.40 -0.84 0.77
CA GLU A 43 -7.84 0.22 1.62
C GLU A 43 -6.71 0.96 0.90
N ALA A 44 -5.84 0.24 0.19
CA ALA A 44 -4.81 0.84 -0.65
C ALA A 44 -5.42 1.68 -1.79
N VAL A 45 -6.46 1.16 -2.44
CA VAL A 45 -7.23 1.92 -3.46
C VAL A 45 -7.84 3.17 -2.85
N SER A 46 -8.45 3.06 -1.66
CA SER A 46 -9.05 4.18 -0.94
C SER A 46 -8.01 5.23 -0.56
N LEU A 47 -6.85 4.82 -0.04
CA LEU A 47 -5.76 5.70 0.35
C LEU A 47 -5.17 6.45 -0.85
N ALA A 48 -4.90 5.76 -1.96
CA ALA A 48 -4.39 6.38 -3.18
C ALA A 48 -5.31 7.51 -3.67
N ARG A 49 -6.63 7.32 -3.58
CA ARG A 49 -7.64 8.32 -3.99
C ARG A 49 -7.72 9.53 -3.07
N GLN A 50 -7.15 9.48 -1.86
CA GLN A 50 -7.19 10.59 -0.92
C GLN A 50 -6.08 11.61 -1.16
N PHE A 51 -5.02 11.24 -1.89
CA PHE A 51 -3.96 12.18 -2.26
C PHE A 51 -4.32 12.95 -3.54
N PRO A 52 -4.02 14.26 -3.64
CA PRO A 52 -4.31 15.06 -4.84
C PRO A 52 -3.68 14.52 -6.13
N ALA A 53 -2.47 13.96 -6.01
CA ALA A 53 -1.74 13.30 -7.10
C ALA A 53 -1.37 11.85 -6.72
N GLY A 54 -2.28 11.15 -6.06
CA GLY A 54 -2.08 9.76 -5.67
C GLY A 54 -2.07 8.80 -6.86
N MET A 55 -1.19 7.82 -6.80
CA MET A 55 -1.02 6.77 -7.79
C MET A 55 -1.07 5.41 -7.08
N LEU A 56 -1.57 4.39 -7.78
CA LEU A 56 -1.65 3.04 -7.26
C LEU A 56 -0.81 2.11 -8.14
N LEU A 57 0.08 1.34 -7.52
CA LEU A 57 0.68 0.16 -8.10
C LEU A 57 0.03 -1.08 -7.47
N THR A 58 -0.60 -1.89 -8.31
CA THR A 58 -1.22 -3.14 -7.90
C THR A 58 -0.21 -4.28 -7.96
N HIS A 59 -0.02 -4.99 -6.86
CA HIS A 59 0.66 -6.28 -6.84
C HIS A 59 -0.40 -7.38 -6.82
N GLU A 60 -0.53 -8.11 -7.93
CA GLU A 60 -1.43 -9.25 -8.07
C GLU A 60 -0.80 -10.50 -7.46
N GLY A 61 -1.21 -10.83 -6.23
CA GLY A 61 -0.69 -12.00 -5.51
C GLY A 61 -1.13 -12.04 -4.04
N PRO A 62 -0.83 -13.14 -3.33
CA PRO A 62 -1.03 -13.23 -1.89
C PRO A 62 0.08 -12.51 -1.12
N GLY A 63 -0.17 -12.23 0.16
CA GLY A 63 0.84 -11.79 1.12
C GLY A 63 0.71 -10.32 1.53
N HIS A 64 1.33 -9.99 2.66
CA HIS A 64 1.32 -8.64 3.21
C HIS A 64 2.52 -7.84 2.70
N THR A 65 2.29 -6.62 2.18
CA THR A 65 3.28 -5.76 1.51
C THR A 65 3.83 -6.34 0.19
N ALA A 66 4.70 -5.61 -0.53
CA ALA A 66 5.31 -6.08 -1.79
C ALA A 66 6.71 -5.51 -2.08
N TYR A 67 6.97 -4.23 -1.80
CA TYR A 67 8.29 -3.64 -2.02
C TYR A 67 9.34 -4.25 -1.07
N GLY A 68 10.53 -4.59 -1.60
CA GLY A 68 11.58 -5.28 -0.84
C GLY A 68 11.30 -6.75 -0.54
N ARG A 69 10.29 -7.37 -1.19
CA ARG A 69 9.89 -8.78 -0.98
C ARG A 69 10.30 -9.73 -2.11
N GLY A 70 11.04 -9.26 -3.10
CA GLY A 70 11.60 -10.09 -4.18
C GLY A 70 10.91 -9.99 -5.54
N ASP A 71 9.74 -9.35 -5.64
CA ASP A 71 9.11 -9.09 -6.94
C ASP A 71 9.89 -7.99 -7.69
N VAL A 72 10.53 -8.38 -8.80
CA VAL A 72 11.39 -7.47 -9.58
C VAL A 72 10.59 -6.34 -10.25
N CYS A 73 9.32 -6.58 -10.61
CA CYS A 73 8.47 -5.56 -11.21
C CYS A 73 8.10 -4.49 -10.18
N VAL A 74 7.69 -4.90 -8.98
CA VAL A 74 7.38 -3.97 -7.88
C VAL A 74 8.63 -3.18 -7.51
N THR A 75 9.76 -3.86 -7.34
CA THR A 75 11.05 -3.24 -7.01
C THR A 75 11.42 -2.17 -8.04
N ALA A 76 11.43 -2.51 -9.33
CA ALA A 76 11.80 -1.57 -10.38
C ALA A 76 10.90 -0.33 -10.43
N ARG A 77 9.58 -0.48 -10.24
CA ARG A 77 8.65 0.65 -10.28
C ARG A 77 8.72 1.54 -9.06
N VAL A 78 8.91 0.95 -7.88
CA VAL A 78 9.10 1.73 -6.65
C VAL A 78 10.45 2.46 -6.69
N ASP A 79 11.51 1.82 -7.16
CA ASP A 79 12.83 2.46 -7.28
C ASP A 79 12.81 3.62 -8.28
N ALA A 80 12.17 3.45 -9.46
CA ALA A 80 12.02 4.51 -10.43
C ALA A 80 11.25 5.73 -9.87
N TYR A 81 10.24 5.48 -9.04
CA TYR A 81 9.54 6.53 -8.31
C TYR A 81 10.44 7.19 -7.25
N LEU A 82 11.14 6.43 -6.42
CA LEU A 82 11.97 6.97 -5.34
C LEU A 82 13.18 7.76 -5.86
N VAL A 83 13.80 7.31 -6.95
CA VAL A 83 15.02 7.93 -7.52
C VAL A 83 14.67 9.04 -8.50
N GLY A 84 13.68 8.82 -9.36
CA GLY A 84 13.37 9.71 -10.50
C GLY A 84 12.01 10.39 -10.43
N LEU A 85 11.20 10.13 -9.41
CA LEU A 85 9.78 10.54 -9.34
C LEU A 85 8.97 10.07 -10.55
N GLU A 86 9.37 8.94 -11.13
CA GLU A 86 8.65 8.35 -12.26
C GLU A 86 7.23 7.94 -11.82
N ARG A 87 6.24 8.34 -12.62
CA ARG A 87 4.83 8.09 -12.34
C ARG A 87 4.43 6.72 -12.85
N VAL A 88 3.61 6.01 -12.08
CA VAL A 88 2.90 4.83 -12.60
C VAL A 88 1.62 5.26 -13.30
N GLY A 89 1.32 4.63 -14.44
CA GLY A 89 0.07 4.85 -15.17
C GLY A 89 -1.15 4.29 -14.44
N SER A 90 -2.34 4.71 -14.87
CA SER A 90 -3.59 4.13 -14.37
C SER A 90 -3.65 2.62 -14.65
N GLY A 91 -3.95 1.82 -13.63
CA GLY A 91 -4.01 0.36 -13.76
C GLY A 91 -2.64 -0.32 -13.86
N ALA A 92 -1.57 0.35 -13.39
CA ALA A 92 -0.26 -0.27 -13.30
C ALA A 92 -0.30 -1.49 -12.37
N THR A 93 0.10 -2.64 -12.91
CA THR A 93 0.06 -3.93 -12.21
C THR A 93 1.37 -4.68 -12.38
N CYS A 94 1.84 -5.27 -11.28
CA CYS A 94 2.86 -6.32 -11.25
C CYS A 94 2.20 -7.62 -10.79
N ARG A 95 2.53 -8.74 -11.42
CA ARG A 95 2.04 -10.07 -11.01
C ARG A 95 3.11 -10.78 -10.24
N ALA A 96 2.75 -11.33 -9.08
CA ALA A 96 3.65 -12.14 -8.29
C ALA A 96 4.27 -13.23 -9.18
N GLU A 97 5.59 -13.32 -9.15
CA GLU A 97 6.31 -14.40 -9.81
C GLU A 97 5.86 -15.74 -9.23
N ARG A 98 5.52 -16.68 -10.11
CA ARG A 98 5.20 -18.05 -9.69
C ARG A 98 6.50 -18.72 -9.26
N HIS A 99 6.75 -18.82 -7.96
CA HIS A 99 7.78 -19.71 -7.44
C HIS A 99 7.29 -21.17 -7.56
N PRO A 100 7.99 -22.06 -8.29
CA PRO A 100 7.52 -23.42 -8.54
C PRO A 100 7.48 -24.38 -7.33
N GLU A 101 7.84 -23.96 -6.12
CA GLU A 101 8.17 -24.90 -5.02
C GLU A 101 7.57 -24.53 -3.66
N GLN A 102 6.35 -24.02 -3.60
CA GLN A 102 5.65 -23.84 -2.32
C GLN A 102 4.30 -24.57 -2.33
N TYR A 103 4.38 -25.90 -2.22
CA TYR A 103 3.37 -26.76 -1.60
C TYR A 103 3.99 -27.40 -0.37
#